data_AF-A0A653PR03-F1
#
_entry.id   AF-A0A653PR03-F1
#
_cell.length_a   1.000
_cell.length_b   1.000
_cell.length_c   1.000
_cell.angle_alpha   90.00
_cell.angle_beta   90.00
_cell.angle_gamma   90.00
#
_symmetry.space_group_name_H-M   'P 1'
#
loop_
_entity.id
_entity.type
_entity.pdbx_description
1 polymer ?
#
loop_
_entity_poly.entity_id
_entity_poly.type
_entity_poly.pdbx_seq_one_letter_code
_entity_poly.pdbx_strand_id
1 'polypeptide(L)'
;MAIAKNIGFSNGDSRNAQGSSLGVALRPEAARALDRLNDAFKQRFGRDIRALEGMRSIAMQQHYWDLYRAGKGNLAAVPGTSNHGWGVAIDFGSPLDNRYSDEHVWMRATAAAYGWWWAGGTFGQIEPWHWEYQGGGHLESIERPGGLEETHGIDISFHQAGLPYDAVLSGDVDFVILKAGGSNTGSAYTDSQYANHATGIRNRVPVGSYWMNGAGDPVKDAEHFLANLRDDADDVVVLDIETIDGYTAWTPTQALAWINRVRQSYSGPVYAYMNTALAGVHDWTPLQKAGVLLWLANYGADNGTLSNANPGTGSWSAWSIHQYTQKGTMPGWARGLDLNRAKPGVFNHEEGELSMADVQQIVNAINDLKNKKNIRLIRDVSNGKVFAINEASGSYMHVESPRDLAAMAQLGIVPDPNVKGNITDMHPQNAAWTLKLYTDLGPAPKLAS
;
A
#
# COMPACT_ATOMS: atom_id res chain seq x y z
N MET A 1 5.29 0.34 18.22
CA MET A 1 6.64 -0.18 17.92
C MET A 1 7.44 0.93 17.26
N ALA A 2 8.76 1.03 17.48
CA ALA A 2 9.55 2.05 16.82
C ALA A 2 9.72 1.71 15.33
N ILE A 3 9.37 2.65 14.44
CA ILE A 3 9.54 2.48 12.99
C ILE A 3 11.00 2.22 12.59
N ALA A 4 11.19 1.38 11.57
CA ALA A 4 12.50 1.16 10.97
C ALA A 4 13.04 2.49 10.41
N LYS A 5 14.21 2.93 10.86
CA LYS A 5 14.78 4.24 10.50
C LYS A 5 15.48 4.22 9.13
N ASN A 6 16.16 3.13 8.81
CA ASN A 6 16.85 2.95 7.55
C ASN A 6 15.93 2.30 6.51
N ILE A 7 15.57 3.06 5.47
CA ILE A 7 14.72 2.63 4.35
C ILE A 7 15.52 2.42 3.05
N GLY A 8 16.81 2.11 3.17
CA GLY A 8 17.71 1.92 2.02
C GLY A 8 18.59 3.14 1.70
N PHE A 9 18.53 4.20 2.51
CA PHE A 9 19.41 5.37 2.41
C PHE A 9 20.08 5.67 3.75
N SER A 10 21.31 6.16 3.71
CA SER A 10 22.08 6.51 4.90
C SER A 10 21.44 7.68 5.67
N ASN A 11 21.69 7.76 6.97
CA ASN A 11 21.30 8.93 7.77
C ASN A 11 21.86 10.21 7.16
N GLY A 12 21.01 11.22 6.98
CA GLY A 12 21.38 12.49 6.37
C GLY A 12 21.30 12.53 4.84
N ASP A 13 20.83 11.46 4.19
CA ASP A 13 20.52 11.43 2.76
C ASP A 13 19.16 12.07 2.46
N SER A 14 19.11 13.03 1.54
CA SER A 14 17.87 13.76 1.22
C SER A 14 16.74 12.86 0.72
N ARG A 15 17.05 11.68 0.18
CA ARG A 15 16.06 10.69 -0.26
C ARG A 15 15.27 10.05 0.89
N ASN A 16 15.70 10.25 2.13
CA ASN A 16 14.90 9.88 3.30
C ASN A 16 13.66 10.77 3.48
N ALA A 17 13.53 11.89 2.76
CA ALA A 17 12.47 12.85 3.01
C ALA A 17 11.92 13.53 1.74
N GLN A 18 10.65 13.92 1.81
CA GLN A 18 9.91 14.73 0.86
C GLN A 18 9.26 15.92 1.59
N GLY A 19 8.76 16.93 0.88
CA GLY A 19 8.11 18.08 1.52
C GLY A 19 6.78 17.74 2.18
N SER A 20 6.48 18.36 3.32
CA SER A 20 5.15 18.37 3.96
C SER A 20 4.35 19.63 3.62
N SER A 21 3.06 19.66 3.96
CA SER A 21 2.23 20.88 3.82
C SER A 21 2.73 22.06 4.66
N LEU A 22 3.49 21.78 5.73
CA LEU A 22 4.10 22.77 6.62
C LEU A 22 5.49 23.24 6.17
N GLY A 23 5.93 22.86 4.97
CA GLY A 23 7.16 23.38 4.35
C GLY A 23 8.46 22.81 4.90
N VAL A 24 8.41 21.71 5.66
CA VAL A 24 9.58 20.97 6.12
C VAL A 24 9.68 19.62 5.41
N ALA A 25 10.91 19.14 5.20
CA ALA A 25 11.12 17.82 4.60
C ALA A 25 10.98 16.72 5.65
N LEU A 26 10.14 15.71 5.43
CA LEU A 26 9.98 14.54 6.30
C LEU A 26 9.86 13.27 5.45
N ARG A 27 10.09 12.11 6.06
CA ARG A 27 9.76 10.82 5.46
C ARG A 27 8.28 10.82 5.06
N PRO A 28 7.88 10.28 3.89
CA PRO A 28 6.53 10.50 3.35
C PRO A 28 5.38 10.17 4.32
N GLU A 29 5.47 9.08 5.07
CA GLU A 29 4.50 8.69 6.08
C GLU A 29 4.49 9.61 7.30
N ALA A 30 5.65 10.13 7.71
CA ALA A 30 5.76 11.13 8.78
C ALA A 30 5.16 12.47 8.32
N ALA A 31 5.38 12.86 7.06
CA ALA A 31 4.77 14.05 6.46
C ALA A 31 3.24 13.95 6.48
N ARG A 32 2.67 12.83 6.00
CA ARG A 32 1.21 12.59 6.04
C ARG A 32 0.66 12.60 7.46
N ALA A 33 1.37 11.99 8.41
CA ALA A 33 0.99 12.00 9.82
C ALA A 33 1.00 13.42 10.41
N LEU A 34 1.99 14.24 10.05
CA LEU A 34 2.08 15.63 10.46
C LEU A 34 0.94 16.47 9.89
N ASP A 35 0.57 16.25 8.63
CA ASP A 35 -0.52 16.97 7.98
C ASP A 35 -1.85 16.70 8.72
N ARG A 36 -2.14 15.43 9.05
CA ARG A 36 -3.33 15.06 9.86
C ARG A 36 -3.30 15.67 11.27
N LEU A 37 -2.14 15.67 11.93
CA LEU A 37 -1.95 16.29 13.24
C LEU A 37 -2.19 17.81 13.16
N ASN A 38 -1.67 18.44 12.11
CA ASN A 38 -1.85 19.86 11.86
C ASN A 38 -3.32 20.22 11.64
N ASP A 39 -4.09 19.38 10.95
CA ASP A 39 -5.52 19.63 10.74
C ASP A 39 -6.29 19.68 12.06
N ALA A 40 -6.06 18.74 12.99
CA ALA A 40 -6.70 18.83 14.31
C ALA A 40 -6.15 19.95 15.17
N PHE A 41 -4.85 20.25 15.07
CA PHE A 41 -4.28 21.40 15.75
C PHE A 41 -4.96 22.70 15.28
N LYS A 42 -5.19 22.83 13.97
CA LYS A 42 -5.90 23.95 13.36
C LYS A 42 -7.35 24.01 13.78
N GLN A 43 -8.05 22.88 13.87
CA GLN A 43 -9.40 22.82 14.41
C GLN A 43 -9.46 23.27 15.88
N ARG A 44 -8.46 22.91 16.68
CA ARG A 44 -8.41 23.27 18.11
C ARG A 44 -7.99 24.72 18.35
N PHE A 45 -7.00 25.23 17.63
CA PHE A 45 -6.31 26.48 17.93
C PHE A 45 -6.44 27.55 16.85
N GLY A 46 -7.16 27.27 15.76
CA GLY A 46 -7.48 28.20 14.68
C GLY A 46 -6.31 28.58 13.78
N ARG A 47 -5.18 27.88 13.87
CA ARG A 47 -3.95 28.16 13.11
C ARG A 47 -3.12 26.91 12.91
N ASP A 48 -2.26 26.92 11.89
CA ASP A 48 -1.34 25.82 11.62
C ASP A 48 -0.21 25.73 12.66
N ILE A 49 0.30 24.52 12.86
CA ILE A 49 1.52 24.24 13.61
C ILE A 49 2.68 24.93 12.91
N ARG A 50 3.52 25.61 13.69
CA ARG A 50 4.75 26.20 13.18
C ARG A 50 5.87 25.16 13.16
N ALA A 51 6.05 24.47 12.05
CA ALA A 51 7.22 23.62 11.81
C ALA A 51 8.48 24.49 11.58
N LEU A 52 9.59 24.16 12.24
CA LEU A 52 10.87 24.86 12.08
C LEU A 52 11.87 24.02 11.30
N GLU A 53 12.02 22.75 11.66
CA GLU A 53 13.03 21.90 11.04
C GLU A 53 12.59 20.44 10.99
N GLY A 54 12.69 19.84 9.81
CA GLY A 54 12.46 18.41 9.59
C GLY A 54 13.78 17.68 9.32
N MET A 55 13.93 17.11 8.13
CA MET A 55 15.09 16.32 7.74
C MET A 55 16.38 17.13 7.77
N ARG A 56 17.42 16.54 8.37
CA ARG A 56 18.74 17.17 8.53
C ARG A 56 19.81 16.39 7.78
N SER A 57 20.40 17.00 6.76
CA SER A 57 21.51 16.40 6.01
C SER A 57 22.72 16.10 6.89
N ILE A 58 23.59 15.17 6.45
CA ILE A 58 24.81 14.84 7.22
C ILE A 58 25.71 16.07 7.42
N ALA A 59 25.75 16.99 6.44
CA ALA A 59 26.50 18.24 6.52
C ALA A 59 25.92 19.20 7.57
N MET A 60 24.59 19.30 7.67
CA MET A 60 23.94 20.10 8.71
C MET A 60 24.15 19.52 10.10
N GLN A 61 24.13 18.20 10.25
CA GLN A 61 24.46 17.55 11.52
C GLN A 61 25.89 17.88 11.96
N GLN A 62 26.84 17.80 11.03
CA GLN A 62 28.24 18.19 11.28
C GLN A 62 28.35 19.65 11.73
N HIS A 63 27.62 20.56 11.07
CA HIS A 63 27.61 21.97 11.43
C HIS A 63 27.15 22.21 12.88
N TYR A 64 26.04 21.61 13.31
CA TYR A 64 25.57 21.75 14.70
C TYR A 64 26.49 21.08 15.71
N TRP A 65 27.07 19.93 15.35
CA TRP A 65 28.06 19.25 16.19
C TRP A 65 29.32 20.09 16.44
N ASP A 66 29.81 20.79 15.41
CA ASP A 66 30.98 21.67 15.54
C ASP A 66 30.67 22.90 16.40
N LEU A 67 29.47 23.49 16.26
CA LEU A 67 29.02 24.58 17.13
C LEU A 67 28.90 24.14 18.60
N TYR A 68 28.33 22.95 18.85
CA TYR A 68 28.24 22.37 20.18
C TYR A 68 29.62 22.19 20.81
N ARG A 69 30.55 21.55 20.09
CA ARG A 69 31.93 21.31 20.56
C ARG A 69 32.71 22.59 20.82
N ALA A 70 32.40 23.66 20.09
CA ALA A 70 33.00 24.98 20.29
C ALA A 70 32.35 25.79 21.43
N GLY A 71 31.32 25.27 22.10
CA GLY A 71 30.55 26.00 23.11
C GLY A 71 29.73 27.17 22.54
N LYS A 72 29.47 27.15 21.22
CA LYS A 72 28.78 28.21 20.48
C LYS A 72 27.36 27.82 20.03
N GLY A 73 26.97 26.57 20.24
CA GLY A 73 25.66 26.04 19.88
C GLY A 73 25.07 25.16 20.97
N ASN A 74 23.80 24.78 20.75
CA ASN A 74 23.08 23.87 21.63
C ASN A 74 23.67 22.46 21.58
N LEU A 75 23.25 21.60 22.50
CA LEU A 75 23.55 20.17 22.48
C LEU A 75 23.15 19.59 21.12
N ALA A 76 24.09 18.91 20.46
CA ALA A 76 23.88 18.31 19.15
C ALA A 76 24.22 16.82 19.20
N ALA A 77 23.48 16.00 18.43
CA ALA A 77 23.82 14.60 18.25
C ALA A 77 25.10 14.44 17.42
N VAL A 78 25.84 13.36 17.66
CA VAL A 78 26.98 12.97 16.80
C VAL A 78 26.47 12.82 15.36
N PRO A 79 27.15 13.38 14.35
CA PRO A 79 26.70 13.26 12.96
C PRO A 79 26.48 11.80 12.54
N GLY A 80 25.35 11.54 11.89
CA GLY A 80 24.89 10.21 11.50
C GLY A 80 23.96 9.52 12.51
N THR A 81 23.76 10.08 13.71
CA THR A 81 22.90 9.48 14.74
C THR A 81 21.59 10.25 14.99
N SER A 82 21.47 11.47 14.46
CA SER A 82 20.29 12.31 14.63
C SER A 82 19.05 11.71 13.96
N ASN A 83 17.91 11.70 14.67
CA ASN A 83 16.63 11.25 14.10
C ASN A 83 16.12 12.14 12.96
N HIS A 84 16.49 13.43 12.96
CA HIS A 84 16.25 14.30 11.80
C HIS A 84 16.93 13.77 10.53
N GLY A 85 18.06 13.06 10.63
CA GLY A 85 18.73 12.51 9.44
C GLY A 85 17.95 11.39 8.74
N TRP A 86 16.99 10.78 9.42
CA TRP A 86 16.09 9.77 8.85
C TRP A 86 14.76 10.35 8.35
N GLY A 87 14.54 11.67 8.50
CA GLY A 87 13.27 12.31 8.14
C GLY A 87 12.12 11.98 9.10
N VAL A 88 12.39 11.49 10.30
CA VAL A 88 11.36 11.05 11.27
C VAL A 88 11.31 11.89 12.54
N ALA A 89 12.01 13.04 12.54
CA ALA A 89 11.96 14.00 13.63
C ALA A 89 11.62 15.38 13.10
N ILE A 90 10.96 16.16 13.94
CA ILE A 90 10.56 17.53 13.66
C ILE A 90 10.76 18.40 14.89
N ASP A 91 11.21 19.63 14.66
CA ASP A 91 11.26 20.68 15.66
C ASP A 91 10.16 21.71 15.39
N PHE A 92 9.32 21.97 16.40
CA PHE A 92 8.25 22.95 16.35
C PHE A 92 8.63 24.29 17.01
N GLY A 93 8.09 25.38 16.48
CA GLY A 93 8.26 26.71 17.04
C GLY A 93 7.17 27.09 18.04
N SER A 94 7.26 28.31 18.53
CA SER A 94 6.30 28.85 19.48
C SER A 94 4.84 28.73 19.02
N PRO A 95 3.92 28.31 19.90
CA PRO A 95 4.09 28.08 21.35
C PRO A 95 4.47 26.65 21.76
N LEU A 96 4.79 25.75 20.81
CA LEU A 96 5.22 24.38 21.11
C LEU A 96 6.67 24.29 21.59
N ASP A 97 7.43 25.38 21.55
CA ASP A 97 8.74 25.50 22.19
C ASP A 97 8.65 25.70 23.72
N ASN A 98 7.45 25.81 24.28
CA ASN A 98 7.20 25.90 25.72
C ASN A 98 6.32 24.74 26.20
N ARG A 99 6.88 23.83 27.01
CA ARG A 99 6.17 22.64 27.53
C ARG A 99 4.95 22.94 28.41
N TYR A 100 4.78 24.19 28.83
CA TYR A 100 3.68 24.65 29.67
C TYR A 100 2.58 25.38 28.88
N SER A 101 2.73 25.60 27.57
CA SER A 101 1.68 26.19 26.76
C SER A 101 0.48 25.24 26.61
N ASP A 102 -0.71 25.80 26.41
CA ASP A 102 -1.93 25.02 26.17
C ASP A 102 -1.78 24.14 24.92
N GLU A 103 -1.08 24.65 23.90
CA GLU A 103 -0.77 23.92 22.68
C GLU A 103 0.14 22.71 22.94
N HIS A 104 1.18 22.87 23.75
CA HIS A 104 2.06 21.74 24.06
C HIS A 104 1.39 20.73 24.99
N VAL A 105 0.55 21.19 25.93
CA VAL A 105 -0.28 20.30 26.77
C VAL A 105 -1.23 19.48 25.88
N TRP A 106 -1.88 20.11 24.90
CA TRP A 106 -2.73 19.43 23.94
C TRP A 106 -1.94 18.47 23.05
N MET A 107 -0.81 18.89 22.48
CA MET A 107 0.04 18.02 21.66
C MET A 107 0.50 16.78 22.43
N ARG A 108 0.83 16.89 23.73
CA ARG A 108 1.19 15.71 24.54
C ARG A 108 0.06 14.70 24.70
N ALA A 109 -1.19 15.18 24.72
CA ALA A 109 -2.36 14.33 24.82
C ALA A 109 -2.80 13.76 23.47
N THR A 110 -2.55 14.47 22.37
CA THR A 110 -3.15 14.16 21.06
C THR A 110 -2.16 13.64 20.04
N ALA A 111 -0.92 14.14 20.00
CA ALA A 111 0.02 13.85 18.90
C ALA A 111 0.35 12.36 18.75
N ALA A 112 0.29 11.60 19.84
CA ALA A 112 0.50 10.15 19.82
C ALA A 112 -0.53 9.43 18.94
N ALA A 113 -1.77 9.92 18.91
CA ALA A 113 -2.83 9.44 18.02
C ALA A 113 -2.55 9.76 16.54
N TYR A 114 -1.53 10.57 16.25
CA TYR A 114 -1.01 10.79 14.90
C TYR A 114 0.39 10.22 14.71
N GLY A 115 0.85 9.40 15.67
CA GLY A 115 2.13 8.70 15.58
C GLY A 115 3.32 9.59 15.91
N TRP A 116 3.06 10.77 16.46
CA TRP A 116 4.06 11.73 16.90
C TRP A 116 4.20 11.71 18.41
N TRP A 117 5.43 11.56 18.89
CA TRP A 117 5.74 11.51 20.31
C TRP A 117 6.67 12.64 20.71
N TRP A 118 6.50 13.18 21.92
CA TRP A 118 7.42 14.16 22.49
C TRP A 118 8.71 13.50 22.99
N ALA A 119 9.62 13.19 22.05
CA ALA A 119 10.90 12.58 22.36
C ALA A 119 11.77 13.52 23.22
N GLY A 120 11.71 14.83 22.98
CA GLY A 120 12.46 15.81 23.76
C GLY A 120 12.09 15.85 25.26
N GLY A 121 10.98 15.25 25.66
CA GLY A 121 10.59 15.07 27.06
C GLY A 121 11.39 13.99 27.80
N THR A 122 12.11 13.11 27.09
CA THR A 122 12.91 12.02 27.67
C THR A 122 14.42 12.31 27.66
N PHE A 123 14.83 13.40 27.03
CA PHE A 123 16.22 13.79 26.92
C PHE A 123 16.74 14.37 28.24
N GLY A 124 18.04 14.24 28.50
CA GLY A 124 18.67 14.80 29.69
C GLY A 124 18.55 16.34 29.75
N GLN A 125 18.60 16.99 28.59
CA GLN A 125 18.14 18.36 28.40
C GLN A 125 16.75 18.31 27.76
N ILE A 126 15.73 18.80 28.46
CA ILE A 126 14.35 18.77 27.95
C ILE A 126 14.22 19.73 26.77
N GLU A 127 13.70 19.21 25.66
CA GLU A 127 13.47 19.94 24.41
C GLU A 127 11.96 19.94 24.08
N PRO A 128 11.17 20.93 24.52
CA PRO A 128 9.72 20.98 24.25
C PRO A 128 9.37 20.95 22.76
N TRP A 129 10.23 21.51 21.94
CA TRP A 129 10.05 21.59 20.50
C TRP A 129 10.27 20.28 19.76
N HIS A 130 10.94 19.28 20.35
CA HIS A 130 11.44 18.11 19.62
C HIS A 130 10.48 16.92 19.65
N TRP A 131 9.93 16.56 18.49
CA TRP A 131 8.96 15.47 18.33
C TRP A 131 9.46 14.45 17.31
N GLU A 132 9.21 13.17 17.60
CA GLU A 132 9.61 12.06 16.73
C GLU A 132 8.39 11.28 16.27
N TYR A 133 8.37 10.97 14.98
CA TYR A 133 7.41 10.04 14.41
C TYR A 133 7.83 8.62 14.77
N GLN A 134 6.93 7.88 15.42
CA GLN A 134 7.16 6.50 15.85
C GLN A 134 6.21 5.51 15.18
N GLY A 135 5.33 5.96 14.27
CA GLY A 135 4.24 5.14 13.73
C GLY A 135 3.07 4.97 14.71
N GLY A 136 2.02 4.24 14.32
CA GLY A 136 0.86 3.95 15.19
C GLY A 136 -0.14 5.10 15.37
N GLY A 137 -0.09 6.10 14.49
CA GLY A 137 -0.93 7.30 14.54
C GLY A 137 -2.28 7.19 13.84
N HIS A 138 -3.25 6.60 14.53
CA HIS A 138 -4.67 6.69 14.17
C HIS A 138 -5.39 7.46 15.28
N LEU A 139 -6.03 8.58 14.94
CA LEU A 139 -7.02 9.18 15.83
C LEU A 139 -8.10 8.14 16.07
N GLU A 140 -8.13 7.63 17.30
CA GLU A 140 -9.22 6.87 17.90
C GLU A 140 -9.91 5.87 16.96
N SER A 141 -9.16 4.85 16.56
CA SER A 141 -9.69 3.52 16.83
C SER A 141 -9.92 3.44 18.34
N ILE A 142 -11.17 3.56 18.77
CA ILE A 142 -11.59 3.16 20.12
C ILE A 142 -10.91 1.82 20.39
N GLU A 143 -10.23 1.67 21.53
CA GLU A 143 -9.58 0.42 21.90
C GLU A 143 -10.47 -0.78 21.59
N ARG A 144 -10.06 -1.55 20.60
CA ARG A 144 -10.19 -3.00 20.67
C ARG A 144 -8.78 -3.59 20.56
N PRO A 145 -8.40 -4.51 21.46
CA PRO A 145 -7.01 -4.90 21.62
C PRO A 145 -6.59 -5.84 20.48
N GLY A 146 -5.48 -5.50 19.81
CA GLY A 146 -4.81 -6.36 18.85
C GLY A 146 -5.18 -6.06 17.40
N GLY A 147 -4.19 -5.98 16.52
CA GLY A 147 -4.40 -5.81 15.08
C GLY A 147 -5.20 -6.95 14.48
N LEU A 148 -6.53 -6.81 14.40
CA LEU A 148 -7.48 -7.78 13.85
C LEU A 148 -8.86 -7.17 13.45
N GLU A 149 -9.08 -5.84 13.43
CA GLU A 149 -10.41 -5.27 13.16
C GLU A 149 -10.64 -4.86 11.68
N GLU A 150 -11.89 -5.04 11.23
CA GLU A 150 -12.35 -4.71 9.87
C GLU A 150 -12.36 -3.19 9.67
N THR A 151 -11.90 -2.71 8.50
CA THR A 151 -11.98 -1.30 8.10
C THR A 151 -13.30 -1.02 7.38
N HIS A 152 -13.82 0.20 7.46
CA HIS A 152 -15.06 0.61 6.82
C HIS A 152 -14.77 1.45 5.58
N GLY A 153 -15.60 1.32 4.56
CA GLY A 153 -15.38 2.08 3.33
C GLY A 153 -16.64 2.28 2.53
N ILE A 154 -16.50 3.04 1.46
CA ILE A 154 -17.58 3.30 0.50
C ILE A 154 -17.09 2.99 -0.90
N ASP A 155 -18.02 2.75 -1.80
CA ASP A 155 -17.74 2.78 -3.22
C ASP A 155 -18.65 3.78 -3.93
N ILE A 156 -18.08 4.50 -4.89
CA ILE A 156 -18.73 5.66 -5.51
C ILE A 156 -18.50 5.70 -7.02
N SER A 157 -19.43 6.34 -7.72
CA SER A 157 -19.43 6.53 -9.16
C SER A 157 -19.94 7.93 -9.52
N PHE A 158 -20.21 8.19 -10.80
CA PHE A 158 -20.85 9.43 -11.24
C PHE A 158 -22.17 9.76 -10.51
N HIS A 159 -22.85 8.78 -9.91
CA HIS A 159 -24.06 8.99 -9.11
C HIS A 159 -23.83 9.87 -7.87
N GLN A 160 -22.59 9.90 -7.36
CA GLN A 160 -22.15 10.71 -6.22
C GLN A 160 -21.43 12.00 -6.66
N ALA A 161 -21.68 12.51 -7.86
CA ALA A 161 -21.20 13.83 -8.28
C ALA A 161 -21.54 14.90 -7.23
N GLY A 162 -20.52 15.66 -6.79
CA GLY A 162 -20.67 16.69 -5.76
C GLY A 162 -20.62 16.20 -4.30
N LEU A 163 -20.17 14.98 -4.04
CA LEU A 163 -19.97 14.45 -2.70
C LEU A 163 -19.08 15.39 -1.84
N PRO A 164 -19.53 15.81 -0.63
CA PRO A 164 -18.72 16.64 0.25
C PRO A 164 -17.68 15.77 0.96
N TYR A 165 -16.55 15.52 0.30
CA TYR A 165 -15.53 14.57 0.74
C TYR A 165 -15.07 14.79 2.18
N ASP A 166 -14.84 16.03 2.63
CA ASP A 166 -14.39 16.28 4.02
C ASP A 166 -15.43 15.79 5.04
N ALA A 167 -16.71 16.04 4.78
CA ALA A 167 -17.78 15.63 5.67
C ALA A 167 -17.98 14.11 5.64
N VAL A 168 -17.96 13.51 4.45
CA VAL A 168 -18.17 12.06 4.29
C VAL A 168 -17.01 11.26 4.89
N LEU A 169 -15.76 11.68 4.63
CA LEU A 169 -14.59 10.99 5.16
C LEU A 169 -14.44 11.16 6.68
N SER A 170 -15.05 12.19 7.28
CA SER A 170 -15.13 12.33 8.73
C SER A 170 -16.14 11.37 9.40
N GLY A 171 -16.95 10.64 8.62
CA GLY A 171 -17.99 9.74 9.11
C GLY A 171 -17.61 8.26 9.08
N ASP A 172 -16.45 7.89 9.62
CA ASP A 172 -15.95 6.50 9.68
C ASP A 172 -15.76 5.83 8.31
N VAL A 173 -15.07 6.52 7.38
CA VAL A 173 -14.67 5.97 6.08
C VAL A 173 -13.15 5.85 6.00
N ASP A 174 -12.65 4.62 6.03
CA ASP A 174 -11.22 4.29 6.00
C ASP A 174 -10.68 4.05 4.58
N PHE A 175 -11.55 3.73 3.61
CA PHE A 175 -11.16 3.55 2.20
C PHE A 175 -12.30 3.91 1.24
N VAL A 176 -11.95 4.20 -0.01
CA VAL A 176 -12.93 4.48 -1.07
C VAL A 176 -12.60 3.74 -2.37
N ILE A 177 -13.55 2.97 -2.92
CA ILE A 177 -13.40 2.32 -4.23
C ILE A 177 -14.16 3.11 -5.30
N LEU A 178 -13.49 3.49 -6.38
CA LEU A 178 -13.98 4.42 -7.39
C LEU A 178 -14.37 3.68 -8.66
N LYS A 179 -15.54 3.98 -9.24
CA LYS A 179 -15.84 3.54 -10.60
C LYS A 179 -14.88 4.20 -11.57
N ALA A 180 -14.01 3.42 -12.18
CA ALA A 180 -13.16 3.91 -13.26
C ALA A 180 -13.92 3.97 -14.58
N GLY A 181 -14.83 3.01 -14.79
CA GLY A 181 -15.58 2.89 -16.03
C GLY A 181 -16.32 1.56 -16.11
N GLY A 182 -16.71 1.21 -17.31
CA GLY A 182 -17.34 -0.07 -17.59
C GLY A 182 -17.68 -0.24 -19.06
N SER A 183 -18.39 -1.33 -19.36
CA SER A 183 -19.00 -1.57 -20.68
C SER A 183 -20.47 -1.97 -20.59
N ASN A 184 -21.10 -1.77 -19.42
CA ASN A 184 -22.53 -1.97 -19.13
C ASN A 184 -23.48 -1.02 -19.87
N THR A 185 -22.97 -0.17 -20.78
CA THR A 185 -23.78 0.71 -21.63
C THR A 185 -23.63 0.42 -23.13
N GLY A 186 -23.01 -0.72 -23.47
CA GLY A 186 -22.84 -1.22 -24.83
C GLY A 186 -21.42 -1.12 -25.39
N SER A 187 -20.59 -0.21 -24.87
CA SER A 187 -19.17 -0.09 -25.21
C SER A 187 -18.37 0.40 -24.02
N ALA A 188 -17.06 0.19 -24.02
CA ALA A 188 -16.15 0.71 -23.01
C ALA A 188 -16.31 2.24 -22.84
N TYR A 189 -16.40 2.69 -21.59
CA TYR A 189 -16.45 4.10 -21.22
C TYR A 189 -15.67 4.33 -19.92
N THR A 190 -15.26 5.58 -19.70
CA THR A 190 -14.71 6.05 -18.43
C THR A 190 -15.79 6.79 -17.67
N ASP A 191 -15.92 6.54 -16.38
CA ASP A 191 -16.90 7.23 -15.53
C ASP A 191 -16.59 8.74 -15.49
N SER A 192 -17.61 9.57 -15.71
CA SER A 192 -17.46 11.03 -15.84
C SER A 192 -16.95 11.73 -14.58
N GLN A 193 -17.07 11.11 -13.40
CA GLN A 193 -16.57 11.65 -12.14
C GLN A 193 -15.30 10.96 -11.67
N TYR A 194 -14.81 9.91 -12.35
CA TYR A 194 -13.65 9.16 -11.89
C TYR A 194 -12.45 10.05 -11.57
N ALA A 195 -12.10 10.99 -12.47
CA ALA A 195 -10.99 11.92 -12.26
C ALA A 195 -11.25 12.88 -11.09
N ASN A 196 -12.48 13.38 -10.94
CA ASN A 196 -12.83 14.29 -9.86
C ASN A 196 -12.79 13.60 -8.49
N HIS A 197 -13.31 12.37 -8.41
CA HIS A 197 -13.25 11.55 -7.20
C HIS A 197 -11.81 11.16 -6.86
N ALA A 198 -11.05 10.69 -7.85
CA ALA A 198 -9.62 10.40 -7.73
C ALA A 198 -8.86 11.58 -7.11
N THR A 199 -8.93 12.77 -7.72
CA THR A 199 -8.24 13.96 -7.21
C THR A 199 -8.77 14.39 -5.84
N GLY A 200 -10.07 14.26 -5.60
CA GLY A 200 -10.70 14.66 -4.35
C GLY A 200 -10.33 13.79 -3.15
N ILE A 201 -10.02 12.50 -3.36
CA ILE A 201 -9.94 11.51 -2.28
C ILE A 201 -8.54 10.93 -2.06
N ARG A 202 -7.75 10.73 -3.12
CA ARG A 202 -6.48 9.96 -3.08
C ARG A 202 -5.50 10.39 -1.99
N ASN A 203 -5.44 11.69 -1.68
CA ASN A 203 -4.54 12.21 -0.65
C ASN A 203 -5.10 12.10 0.78
N ARG A 204 -6.26 11.47 0.97
CA ARG A 204 -7.02 11.47 2.23
C ARG A 204 -7.16 10.08 2.82
N VAL A 205 -7.50 9.11 1.98
CA VAL A 205 -7.67 7.69 2.35
C VAL A 205 -7.19 6.79 1.20
N PRO A 206 -6.82 5.53 1.48
CA PRO A 206 -6.59 4.53 0.44
C PRO A 206 -7.74 4.45 -0.55
N VAL A 207 -7.41 4.29 -1.83
CA VAL A 207 -8.40 4.17 -2.88
C VAL A 207 -8.28 2.88 -3.67
N GLY A 208 -9.41 2.44 -4.21
CA GLY A 208 -9.47 1.41 -5.23
C GLY A 208 -10.11 1.93 -6.51
N SER A 209 -9.97 1.17 -7.59
CA SER A 209 -10.64 1.46 -8.86
C SER A 209 -11.32 0.21 -9.40
N TYR A 210 -12.59 0.33 -9.77
CA TYR A 210 -13.38 -0.79 -10.31
C TYR A 210 -13.80 -0.58 -11.76
N TRP A 211 -13.87 -1.69 -12.51
CA TRP A 211 -14.41 -1.77 -13.86
C TRP A 211 -15.69 -2.60 -13.88
N MET A 212 -16.80 -2.02 -14.34
CA MET A 212 -18.08 -2.72 -14.46
C MET A 212 -18.21 -3.48 -15.78
N ASN A 213 -18.44 -4.79 -15.72
CA ASN A 213 -18.60 -5.62 -16.90
C ASN A 213 -19.83 -5.24 -17.74
N GLY A 214 -19.85 -5.63 -19.01
CA GLY A 214 -21.01 -5.44 -19.89
C GLY A 214 -20.82 -6.08 -21.25
N ALA A 215 -21.17 -5.37 -22.32
CA ALA A 215 -21.07 -5.89 -23.70
C ALA A 215 -19.65 -5.88 -24.27
N GLY A 216 -18.69 -5.30 -23.55
CA GLY A 216 -17.32 -5.13 -24.04
C GLY A 216 -16.57 -6.44 -24.23
N ASP A 217 -15.50 -6.35 -25.02
CA ASP A 217 -14.53 -7.44 -25.12
C ASP A 217 -13.62 -7.39 -23.88
N PRO A 218 -13.49 -8.49 -23.10
CA PRO A 218 -12.77 -8.44 -21.83
C PRO A 218 -11.32 -7.95 -21.93
N VAL A 219 -10.61 -8.24 -23.03
CA VAL A 219 -9.22 -7.80 -23.19
C VAL A 219 -9.17 -6.32 -23.56
N LYS A 220 -10.01 -5.86 -24.49
CA LYS A 220 -10.06 -4.44 -24.87
C LYS A 220 -10.56 -3.56 -23.73
N ASP A 221 -11.51 -4.05 -22.94
CA ASP A 221 -12.01 -3.38 -21.75
C ASP A 221 -10.91 -3.24 -20.69
N ALA A 222 -10.11 -4.28 -20.47
CA ALA A 222 -8.95 -4.20 -19.58
C ALA A 222 -7.91 -3.18 -20.06
N GLU A 223 -7.68 -3.10 -21.37
CA GLU A 223 -6.79 -2.10 -21.97
C GLU A 223 -7.33 -0.68 -21.79
N HIS A 224 -8.64 -0.48 -21.98
CA HIS A 224 -9.28 0.81 -21.74
C HIS A 224 -9.20 1.20 -20.26
N PHE A 225 -9.47 0.26 -19.37
CA PHE A 225 -9.33 0.46 -17.92
C PHE A 225 -7.91 0.89 -17.56
N LEU A 226 -6.89 0.11 -17.95
CA LEU A 226 -5.47 0.41 -17.68
C LEU A 226 -5.03 1.75 -18.26
N ALA A 227 -5.48 2.11 -19.48
CA ALA A 227 -5.12 3.38 -20.11
C ALA A 227 -5.71 4.61 -19.40
N ASN A 228 -6.76 4.42 -18.60
CA ASN A 228 -7.44 5.49 -17.86
C ASN A 228 -7.27 5.39 -16.35
N LEU A 229 -6.63 4.33 -15.85
CA LEU A 229 -6.33 4.14 -14.44
C LEU A 229 -5.47 5.31 -13.97
N ARG A 230 -5.91 5.96 -12.90
CA ARG A 230 -5.20 7.10 -12.31
C ARG A 230 -4.32 6.55 -11.21
N ASP A 231 -3.17 6.01 -11.62
CA ASP A 231 -2.26 5.19 -10.81
C ASP A 231 -1.72 5.89 -9.56
N ASP A 232 -1.82 5.19 -8.43
CA ASP A 232 -0.70 4.98 -7.50
C ASP A 232 -0.43 3.47 -7.42
N ALA A 233 0.81 3.06 -7.15
CA ALA A 233 1.26 1.66 -7.15
C ALA A 233 0.57 0.75 -6.11
N ASP A 234 -0.22 1.35 -5.20
CA ASP A 234 -0.86 0.70 -4.06
C ASP A 234 -2.40 0.69 -4.14
N ASP A 235 -3.00 1.19 -5.23
CA ASP A 235 -4.46 1.13 -5.45
C ASP A 235 -4.92 -0.32 -5.55
N VAL A 236 -6.07 -0.68 -4.98
CA VAL A 236 -6.71 -1.98 -5.28
C VAL A 236 -7.45 -1.91 -6.62
N VAL A 237 -7.36 -2.97 -7.43
CA VAL A 237 -8.10 -3.09 -8.69
C VAL A 237 -9.24 -4.08 -8.52
N VAL A 238 -10.43 -3.72 -9.01
CA VAL A 238 -11.62 -4.56 -8.93
C VAL A 238 -12.22 -4.77 -10.32
N LEU A 239 -12.51 -6.02 -10.66
CA LEU A 239 -13.47 -6.34 -11.72
C LEU A 239 -14.84 -6.53 -11.10
N ASP A 240 -15.78 -5.65 -11.42
CA ASP A 240 -17.17 -5.72 -11.02
C ASP A 240 -17.94 -6.60 -12.03
N ILE A 241 -18.42 -7.75 -11.52
CA ILE A 241 -19.08 -8.81 -12.29
C ILE A 241 -20.52 -8.91 -11.82
N GLU A 242 -21.44 -8.45 -12.64
CA GLU A 242 -22.86 -8.47 -12.35
C GLU A 242 -23.74 -8.44 -13.60
N THR A 243 -25.01 -8.81 -13.40
CA THR A 243 -26.04 -8.64 -14.42
C THR A 243 -26.73 -7.32 -14.17
N ILE A 244 -26.38 -6.31 -14.97
CA ILE A 244 -26.84 -4.93 -14.80
C ILE A 244 -27.05 -4.26 -16.18
N ASP A 245 -27.92 -3.25 -16.22
CA ASP A 245 -28.17 -2.40 -17.40
C ASP A 245 -28.50 -3.17 -18.70
N GLY A 246 -29.15 -4.33 -18.55
CA GLY A 246 -29.54 -5.18 -19.67
C GLY A 246 -28.45 -6.12 -20.18
N TYR A 247 -27.29 -6.17 -19.51
CA TYR A 247 -26.18 -7.07 -19.85
C TYR A 247 -26.00 -8.15 -18.78
N THR A 248 -25.68 -9.36 -19.23
CA THR A 248 -25.40 -10.49 -18.33
C THR A 248 -24.00 -10.36 -17.75
N ALA A 249 -23.85 -10.82 -16.50
CA ALA A 249 -22.57 -11.05 -15.86
C ALA A 249 -21.60 -11.79 -16.79
N TRP A 250 -20.35 -11.34 -16.85
CA TRP A 250 -19.30 -12.06 -17.56
C TRP A 250 -19.11 -13.46 -16.96
N THR A 251 -18.92 -14.44 -17.85
CA THR A 251 -18.58 -15.81 -17.45
C THR A 251 -17.20 -15.85 -16.78
N PRO A 252 -16.87 -16.91 -16.00
CA PRO A 252 -15.52 -17.09 -15.45
C PRO A 252 -14.40 -16.98 -16.48
N THR A 253 -14.63 -17.45 -17.71
CA THR A 253 -13.66 -17.35 -18.81
C THR A 253 -13.44 -15.91 -19.27
N GLN A 254 -14.52 -15.13 -19.43
CA GLN A 254 -14.43 -13.72 -19.81
C GLN A 254 -13.78 -12.88 -18.70
N ALA A 255 -14.19 -13.07 -17.45
CA ALA A 255 -13.58 -12.40 -16.31
C ALA A 255 -12.08 -12.71 -16.19
N LEU A 256 -11.68 -13.98 -16.35
CA LEU A 256 -10.27 -14.37 -16.32
C LEU A 256 -9.46 -13.73 -17.46
N ALA A 257 -10.04 -13.55 -18.65
CA ALA A 257 -9.37 -12.87 -19.76
C ALA A 257 -9.07 -11.40 -19.44
N TRP A 258 -10.03 -10.68 -18.85
CA TRP A 258 -9.82 -9.31 -18.37
C TRP A 258 -8.73 -9.26 -17.29
N ILE A 259 -8.81 -10.13 -16.28
CA ILE A 259 -7.87 -10.18 -15.15
C ILE A 259 -6.45 -10.49 -15.62
N ASN A 260 -6.29 -11.45 -16.54
CA ASN A 260 -4.98 -11.78 -17.10
C ASN A 260 -4.38 -10.61 -17.86
N ARG A 261 -5.19 -9.82 -18.57
CA ARG A 261 -4.70 -8.63 -19.28
C ARG A 261 -4.28 -7.53 -18.31
N VAL A 262 -5.06 -7.28 -17.27
CA VAL A 262 -4.71 -6.33 -16.19
C VAL A 262 -3.39 -6.71 -15.53
N ARG A 263 -3.20 -7.98 -15.19
CA ARG A 263 -1.98 -8.48 -14.53
C ARG A 263 -0.70 -8.38 -15.35
N GLN A 264 -0.79 -8.16 -16.66
CA GLN A 264 0.40 -7.89 -17.48
C GLN A 264 0.97 -6.48 -17.24
N SER A 265 0.19 -5.57 -16.65
CA SER A 265 0.57 -4.16 -16.47
C SER A 265 0.39 -3.65 -15.04
N TYR A 266 -0.31 -4.41 -14.19
CA TYR A 266 -0.58 -4.08 -12.80
C TYR A 266 -0.24 -5.26 -11.88
N SER A 267 0.51 -5.00 -10.82
CA SER A 267 1.06 -6.02 -9.91
C SER A 267 0.43 -6.03 -8.52
N GLY A 268 -0.49 -5.12 -8.21
CA GLY A 268 -1.15 -5.05 -6.91
C GLY A 268 -2.33 -6.02 -6.76
N PRO A 269 -3.07 -5.92 -5.64
CA PRO A 269 -4.24 -6.77 -5.37
C PRO A 269 -5.37 -6.61 -6.40
N VAL A 270 -5.85 -7.74 -6.94
CA VAL A 270 -7.02 -7.78 -7.84
C VAL A 270 -8.16 -8.50 -7.17
N TYR A 271 -9.33 -7.84 -7.13
CA TYR A 271 -10.57 -8.38 -6.58
C TYR A 271 -11.59 -8.64 -7.70
N ALA A 272 -12.46 -9.61 -7.48
CA ALA A 272 -13.71 -9.74 -8.19
C ALA A 272 -14.84 -9.29 -7.27
N TYR A 273 -15.61 -8.30 -7.70
CA TYR A 273 -16.86 -7.94 -7.06
C TYR A 273 -18.01 -8.76 -7.66
N MET A 274 -18.90 -9.27 -6.78
CA MET A 274 -20.15 -9.94 -7.16
C MET A 274 -21.08 -10.07 -5.97
N ASN A 275 -22.37 -10.31 -6.21
CA ASN A 275 -23.31 -10.67 -5.15
C ASN A 275 -23.24 -12.17 -4.76
N THR A 276 -23.78 -12.52 -3.58
CA THR A 276 -23.82 -13.91 -3.08
C THR A 276 -24.45 -14.91 -4.03
N ALA A 277 -25.48 -14.52 -4.81
CA ALA A 277 -26.12 -15.43 -5.76
C ALA A 277 -25.16 -15.78 -6.90
N LEU A 278 -24.50 -14.79 -7.51
CA LEU A 278 -23.55 -15.00 -8.60
C LEU A 278 -22.31 -15.77 -8.13
N ALA A 279 -21.84 -15.51 -6.91
CA ALA A 279 -20.74 -16.27 -6.30
C ALA A 279 -21.07 -17.77 -6.17
N GLY A 280 -22.34 -18.13 -5.99
CA GLY A 280 -22.80 -19.51 -5.84
C GLY A 280 -23.21 -20.23 -7.14
N VAL A 281 -23.42 -19.51 -8.25
CA VAL A 281 -23.97 -20.10 -9.50
C VAL A 281 -22.89 -20.60 -10.46
N HIS A 282 -21.68 -20.03 -10.43
CA HIS A 282 -20.58 -20.44 -11.32
C HIS A 282 -19.40 -21.03 -10.55
N ASP A 283 -18.60 -21.86 -11.24
CA ASP A 283 -17.29 -22.28 -10.74
C ASP A 283 -16.26 -21.16 -10.99
N TRP A 284 -15.91 -20.45 -9.93
CA TRP A 284 -14.92 -19.37 -9.96
C TRP A 284 -13.51 -19.82 -9.56
N THR A 285 -13.27 -21.13 -9.45
CA THR A 285 -11.94 -21.70 -9.19
C THR A 285 -10.84 -21.12 -10.13
N PRO A 286 -11.08 -20.82 -11.42
CA PRO A 286 -10.06 -20.20 -12.26
C PRO A 286 -9.58 -18.83 -11.76
N LEU A 287 -10.49 -17.99 -11.24
CA LEU A 287 -10.13 -16.68 -10.66
C LEU A 287 -9.36 -16.86 -9.35
N GLN A 288 -9.79 -17.79 -8.50
CA GLN A 288 -9.09 -18.13 -7.26
C GLN A 288 -7.66 -18.63 -7.52
N LYS A 289 -7.46 -19.49 -8.53
CA LYS A 289 -6.13 -19.97 -8.94
C LYS A 289 -5.25 -18.86 -9.49
N ALA A 290 -5.84 -17.85 -10.13
CA ALA A 290 -5.13 -16.64 -10.50
C ALA A 290 -4.74 -15.81 -9.26
N GLY A 291 -5.33 -16.03 -8.08
CA GLY A 291 -5.07 -15.25 -6.87
C GLY A 291 -5.94 -14.00 -6.80
N VAL A 292 -7.16 -14.09 -7.32
CA VAL A 292 -8.17 -13.03 -7.28
C VAL A 292 -8.95 -13.15 -5.97
N LEU A 293 -9.03 -12.05 -5.25
CA LEU A 293 -9.73 -11.94 -3.96
C LEU A 293 -11.21 -11.58 -4.18
N LEU A 294 -12.04 -11.77 -3.16
CA LEU A 294 -13.49 -11.57 -3.28
C LEU A 294 -13.94 -10.28 -2.57
N TRP A 295 -14.58 -9.40 -3.32
CA TRP A 295 -15.45 -8.35 -2.78
C TRP A 295 -16.90 -8.80 -2.97
N LEU A 296 -17.61 -9.06 -1.88
CA LEU A 296 -18.92 -9.70 -1.93
C LEU A 296 -20.03 -8.72 -1.56
N ALA A 297 -21.08 -8.64 -2.37
CA ALA A 297 -22.30 -7.91 -2.05
C ALA A 297 -23.35 -8.82 -1.40
N ASN A 298 -23.81 -8.43 -0.20
CA ASN A 298 -24.97 -9.03 0.46
C ASN A 298 -25.57 -8.04 1.46
N TYR A 299 -26.78 -7.56 1.18
CA TYR A 299 -27.29 -6.41 1.92
C TYR A 299 -28.11 -6.73 3.17
N GLY A 300 -28.43 -8.01 3.41
CA GLY A 300 -29.37 -8.39 4.46
C GLY A 300 -30.69 -7.61 4.36
N ALA A 301 -30.99 -6.77 5.36
CA ALA A 301 -32.18 -5.91 5.38
C ALA A 301 -32.08 -4.65 4.50
N ASP A 302 -30.88 -4.30 4.04
CA ASP A 302 -30.57 -3.17 3.17
C ASP A 302 -31.14 -1.83 3.65
N ASN A 303 -30.77 -1.45 4.87
CA ASN A 303 -31.28 -0.27 5.58
C ASN A 303 -30.16 0.57 6.22
N GLY A 304 -28.92 0.45 5.75
CA GLY A 304 -27.76 1.12 6.33
C GLY A 304 -27.07 0.35 7.46
N THR A 305 -27.66 -0.74 7.98
CA THR A 305 -27.09 -1.49 9.11
C THR A 305 -26.47 -2.82 8.68
N LEU A 306 -25.35 -3.17 9.31
CA LEU A 306 -24.66 -4.43 9.08
C LEU A 306 -25.46 -5.61 9.66
N SER A 307 -25.67 -6.64 8.85
CA SER A 307 -26.23 -7.91 9.31
C SER A 307 -25.22 -8.70 10.16
N ASN A 308 -25.69 -9.35 11.23
CA ASN A 308 -24.85 -10.22 12.07
C ASN A 308 -24.46 -11.54 11.39
N ALA A 309 -25.07 -11.89 10.25
CA ALA A 309 -24.74 -13.10 9.51
C ALA A 309 -23.72 -12.82 8.41
N ASN A 310 -22.62 -13.58 8.40
CA ASN A 310 -21.66 -13.53 7.30
C ASN A 310 -22.28 -14.12 6.03
N PRO A 311 -22.12 -13.46 4.87
CA PRO A 311 -22.67 -13.94 3.62
C PRO A 311 -21.95 -15.20 3.11
N GLY A 312 -22.66 -16.02 2.35
CA GLY A 312 -22.07 -17.16 1.65
C GLY A 312 -21.11 -16.69 0.55
N THR A 313 -19.92 -17.28 0.50
CA THR A 313 -18.81 -16.88 -0.39
C THR A 313 -18.70 -17.72 -1.65
N GLY A 314 -19.67 -18.60 -1.89
CA GLY A 314 -19.66 -19.52 -3.01
C GLY A 314 -18.42 -20.40 -3.00
N SER A 315 -17.66 -20.39 -4.11
CA SER A 315 -16.42 -21.17 -4.22
C SER A 315 -15.22 -20.60 -3.46
N TRP A 316 -15.25 -19.34 -2.99
CA TRP A 316 -14.17 -18.77 -2.19
C TRP A 316 -14.23 -19.24 -0.75
N SER A 317 -13.06 -19.45 -0.13
CA SER A 317 -12.95 -19.78 1.29
C SER A 317 -13.39 -18.62 2.21
N ALA A 318 -13.23 -17.38 1.75
CA ALA A 318 -13.68 -16.20 2.46
C ALA A 318 -13.82 -14.98 1.52
N TRP A 319 -14.64 -14.01 1.92
CA TRP A 319 -14.61 -12.67 1.34
C TRP A 319 -13.46 -11.85 1.96
N SER A 320 -12.95 -10.88 1.21
CA SER A 320 -11.96 -9.90 1.66
C SER A 320 -12.60 -8.54 1.92
N ILE A 321 -13.56 -8.16 1.08
CA ILE A 321 -14.41 -6.97 1.25
C ILE A 321 -15.87 -7.43 1.21
N HIS A 322 -16.73 -6.83 2.03
CA HIS A 322 -18.16 -7.10 2.08
C HIS A 322 -18.93 -5.78 1.95
N GLN A 323 -19.63 -5.61 0.82
CA GLN A 323 -20.60 -4.54 0.66
C GLN A 323 -21.92 -4.97 1.32
N TYR A 324 -22.25 -4.32 2.44
CA TYR A 324 -23.33 -4.78 3.33
C TYR A 324 -24.61 -3.96 3.19
N THR A 325 -24.60 -2.86 2.44
CA THR A 325 -25.80 -2.10 2.11
C THR A 325 -25.50 -1.10 0.99
N GLN A 326 -26.54 -0.77 0.21
CA GLN A 326 -26.54 0.31 -0.78
C GLN A 326 -27.35 1.54 -0.31
N LYS A 327 -27.88 1.48 0.92
CA LYS A 327 -28.72 2.53 1.52
C LYS A 327 -28.07 3.18 2.73
N GLY A 328 -26.74 3.19 2.76
CA GLY A 328 -25.98 3.95 3.74
C GLY A 328 -26.27 5.45 3.63
N THR A 329 -26.02 6.15 4.74
CA THR A 329 -26.06 7.60 4.81
C THR A 329 -24.82 8.09 5.54
N MET A 330 -24.24 9.21 5.09
CA MET A 330 -23.03 9.78 5.67
C MET A 330 -23.23 11.26 6.00
N PRO A 331 -22.44 11.85 6.92
CA PRO A 331 -22.49 13.28 7.19
C PRO A 331 -22.35 14.10 5.91
N GLY A 332 -23.30 15.01 5.68
CA GLY A 332 -23.34 15.85 4.47
C GLY A 332 -23.86 15.16 3.20
N TRP A 333 -24.21 13.87 3.25
CA TRP A 333 -24.75 13.12 2.11
C TRP A 333 -25.97 12.28 2.50
N ALA A 334 -27.16 12.83 2.24
CA ALA A 334 -28.44 12.22 2.62
C ALA A 334 -29.00 11.22 1.58
N ARG A 335 -28.31 11.02 0.45
CA ARG A 335 -28.69 10.04 -0.58
C ARG A 335 -28.04 8.70 -0.26
N GLY A 336 -28.64 7.61 -0.75
CA GLY A 336 -28.09 6.26 -0.58
C GLY A 336 -26.63 6.18 -1.00
N LEU A 337 -25.85 5.49 -0.18
CA LEU A 337 -24.43 5.25 -0.35
C LEU A 337 -24.11 3.78 -0.10
N ASP A 338 -23.23 3.24 -0.93
CA ASP A 338 -22.74 1.88 -0.78
C ASP A 338 -21.73 1.83 0.37
N LEU A 339 -22.00 0.99 1.36
CA LEU A 339 -21.14 0.83 2.54
C LEU A 339 -20.51 -0.55 2.55
N ASN A 340 -19.22 -0.56 2.87
CA ASN A 340 -18.34 -1.70 2.83
C ASN A 340 -17.65 -1.89 4.18
N ARG A 341 -17.30 -3.13 4.46
CA ARG A 341 -16.28 -3.48 5.44
C ARG A 341 -15.21 -4.34 4.76
N ALA A 342 -13.95 -4.12 5.08
CA ALA A 342 -12.83 -4.88 4.56
C ALA A 342 -12.06 -5.53 5.70
N LYS A 343 -11.55 -6.73 5.45
CA LYS A 343 -10.69 -7.42 6.41
C LYS A 343 -9.38 -6.65 6.62
N PRO A 344 -8.70 -6.86 7.77
CA PRO A 344 -7.37 -6.32 8.00
C PRO A 344 -6.44 -6.60 6.82
N GLY A 345 -5.64 -5.59 6.42
CA GLY A 345 -4.60 -5.72 5.40
C GLY A 345 -5.07 -5.56 3.94
N VAL A 346 -6.36 -5.33 3.67
CA VAL A 346 -6.87 -5.14 2.29
C VAL A 346 -6.36 -3.82 1.66
N PHE A 347 -6.33 -2.74 2.44
CA PHE A 347 -5.94 -1.39 1.99
C PHE A 347 -4.70 -0.84 2.73
N ASN A 348 -4.20 -1.59 3.71
CA ASN A 348 -2.99 -1.25 4.45
C ASN A 348 -1.93 -2.31 4.11
N HIS A 349 -1.04 -1.99 3.17
CA HIS A 349 0.22 -2.72 3.03
C HIS A 349 1.17 -2.29 4.16
N GLU A 350 0.79 -2.58 5.41
CA GLU A 350 1.82 -2.85 6.42
C GLU A 350 2.38 -4.23 6.06
N GLU A 351 3.69 -4.31 5.87
CA GLU A 351 4.39 -5.59 5.70
C GLU A 351 3.92 -6.54 6.79
N GLY A 352 3.14 -7.56 6.42
CA GLY A 352 2.78 -8.62 7.35
C GLY A 352 4.06 -9.27 7.86
N GLU A 353 4.29 -9.26 9.17
CA GLU A 353 5.40 -10.02 9.76
C GLU A 353 5.29 -11.48 9.32
N LEU A 354 6.33 -11.98 8.64
CA LEU A 354 6.43 -13.38 8.25
C LEU A 354 6.26 -14.26 9.49
N SER A 355 5.40 -15.28 9.41
CA SER A 355 5.32 -16.24 10.49
C SER A 355 6.67 -16.97 10.63
N MET A 356 7.03 -17.38 11.85
CA MET A 356 8.26 -18.16 12.08
C MET A 356 8.30 -19.46 11.27
N ALA A 357 7.15 -19.99 10.83
CA ALA A 357 7.08 -21.15 9.96
C ALA A 357 7.49 -20.82 8.51
N ASP A 358 7.06 -19.68 7.98
CA ASP A 358 7.41 -19.21 6.63
C ASP A 358 8.89 -18.87 6.52
N VAL A 359 9.44 -18.22 7.56
CA VAL A 359 10.88 -17.95 7.67
C VAL A 359 11.68 -19.26 7.64
N GLN A 360 11.24 -20.29 8.36
CA GLN A 360 11.93 -21.57 8.42
C GLN A 360 11.85 -22.34 7.09
N GLN A 361 10.75 -22.23 6.36
CA GLN A 361 10.57 -22.86 5.05
C GLN A 361 11.47 -22.23 3.98
N ILE A 362 11.59 -20.90 4.01
CA ILE A 362 12.49 -20.14 3.14
C ILE A 362 13.95 -20.50 3.42
N VAL A 363 14.37 -20.51 4.69
CA VAL A 363 15.75 -20.89 5.09
C VAL A 363 16.13 -22.29 4.58
N ASN A 364 15.21 -23.25 4.62
CA ASN A 364 15.46 -24.61 4.12
C ASN A 364 15.61 -24.64 2.59
N ALA A 365 14.74 -23.95 1.85
CA ALA A 365 14.82 -23.86 0.39
C ALA A 365 16.15 -23.19 -0.08
N ILE A 366 16.64 -22.22 0.68
CA ILE A 366 17.89 -21.51 0.41
C ILE A 366 19.10 -22.40 0.67
N ASN A 367 19.08 -23.18 1.75
CA ASN A 367 20.16 -24.12 2.05
C ASN A 367 20.26 -25.21 0.97
N ASP A 368 19.13 -25.67 0.44
CA ASP A 368 19.09 -26.59 -0.70
C ASP A 368 19.63 -25.97 -2.00
N LEU A 369 19.40 -24.67 -2.22
CA LEU A 369 19.98 -23.93 -3.35
C LEU A 369 21.49 -23.67 -3.17
N LYS A 370 21.95 -23.32 -1.96
CA LYS A 370 23.38 -23.11 -1.64
C LYS A 370 24.20 -24.39 -1.78
N ASN A 371 23.58 -25.55 -1.57
CA ASN A 371 24.23 -26.85 -1.78
C ASN A 371 24.42 -27.20 -3.28
N LYS A 372 23.83 -26.44 -4.21
CA LYS A 372 24.07 -26.57 -5.66
C LYS A 372 25.14 -25.56 -6.11
N LYS A 373 26.39 -26.02 -6.19
CA LYS A 373 27.64 -25.22 -6.36
C LYS A 373 27.77 -24.31 -7.60
N ASN A 374 26.76 -24.18 -8.47
CA ASN A 374 26.95 -23.69 -9.85
C ASN A 374 26.02 -22.53 -10.27
N ILE A 375 25.43 -21.76 -9.35
CA ILE A 375 24.56 -20.62 -9.70
C ILE A 375 25.28 -19.28 -9.49
N ARG A 376 25.27 -18.40 -10.50
CA ARG A 376 25.78 -17.02 -10.46
C ARG A 376 24.74 -16.01 -10.93
N LEU A 377 24.81 -14.78 -10.44
CA LEU A 377 24.00 -13.66 -10.95
C LEU A 377 24.82 -12.82 -11.94
N ILE A 378 24.20 -12.40 -13.05
CA ILE A 378 24.85 -11.54 -14.06
C ILE A 378 23.88 -10.43 -14.47
N ARG A 379 24.38 -9.19 -14.56
CA ARG A 379 23.62 -8.03 -15.05
C ARG A 379 23.93 -7.79 -16.53
N ASP A 380 22.90 -7.73 -17.37
CA ASP A 380 22.99 -7.30 -18.75
C ASP A 380 23.19 -5.78 -18.81
N VAL A 381 24.32 -5.37 -19.37
CA VAL A 381 24.74 -3.96 -19.44
C VAL A 381 23.97 -3.15 -20.49
N SER A 382 23.27 -3.79 -21.42
CA SER A 382 22.53 -3.11 -22.49
C SER A 382 21.14 -2.64 -22.07
N ASN A 383 20.50 -3.38 -21.16
CA ASN A 383 19.13 -3.14 -20.72
C ASN A 383 18.97 -3.12 -19.18
N GLY A 384 20.05 -3.36 -18.44
CA GLY A 384 20.08 -3.29 -16.98
C GLY A 384 19.48 -4.49 -16.24
N LYS A 385 18.97 -5.50 -16.94
CA LYS A 385 18.29 -6.69 -16.37
C LYS A 385 19.29 -7.63 -15.69
N VAL A 386 18.84 -8.42 -14.72
CA VAL A 386 19.69 -9.38 -14.01
C VAL A 386 19.18 -10.80 -14.22
N PHE A 387 20.11 -11.74 -14.36
CA PHE A 387 19.82 -13.14 -14.64
C PHE A 387 20.55 -14.05 -13.64
N ALA A 388 19.87 -15.10 -13.19
CA ALA A 388 20.50 -16.21 -12.47
C ALA A 388 20.88 -17.31 -13.46
N ILE A 389 22.16 -17.68 -13.49
CA ILE A 389 22.75 -18.57 -14.48
C ILE A 389 23.34 -19.77 -13.77
N ASN A 390 23.01 -20.97 -14.24
CA ASN A 390 23.67 -22.20 -13.87
C ASN A 390 24.86 -22.45 -14.81
N GLU A 391 26.08 -22.31 -14.30
CA GLU A 391 27.31 -22.41 -15.10
C GLU A 391 27.57 -23.82 -15.64
N ALA A 392 27.04 -24.86 -14.99
CA ALA A 392 27.26 -26.25 -15.42
C ALA A 392 26.31 -26.67 -16.56
N SER A 393 25.15 -26.03 -16.67
CA SER A 393 24.12 -26.39 -17.66
C SER A 393 23.84 -25.29 -18.68
N GLY A 394 24.46 -24.10 -18.53
CA GLY A 394 24.21 -22.91 -19.35
C GLY A 394 22.82 -22.28 -19.15
N SER A 395 21.97 -22.87 -18.31
CA SER A 395 20.59 -22.47 -18.13
C SER A 395 20.49 -21.14 -17.39
N TYR A 396 19.54 -20.27 -17.77
CA TYR A 396 19.35 -18.97 -17.15
C TYR A 396 17.89 -18.64 -16.88
N MET A 397 17.65 -17.79 -15.88
CA MET A 397 16.35 -17.23 -15.49
C MET A 397 16.47 -15.70 -15.40
N HIS A 398 15.52 -14.98 -16.00
CA HIS A 398 15.40 -13.53 -15.86
C HIS A 398 14.80 -13.19 -14.49
N VAL A 399 15.41 -12.24 -13.79
CA VAL A 399 14.94 -11.73 -12.49
C VAL A 399 14.08 -10.49 -12.77
N GLU A 400 12.75 -10.66 -12.70
CA GLU A 400 11.78 -9.74 -13.31
C GLU A 400 11.58 -8.41 -12.56
N SER A 401 12.07 -8.27 -11.32
CA SER A 401 11.94 -7.00 -10.58
C SER A 401 13.14 -6.66 -9.64
N PRO A 402 13.34 -5.37 -9.30
CA PRO A 402 14.26 -4.95 -8.22
C PRO A 402 13.95 -5.58 -6.85
N ARG A 403 12.69 -5.99 -6.62
CA ARG A 403 12.21 -6.67 -5.41
C ARG A 403 12.82 -8.08 -5.29
N ASP A 404 12.94 -8.80 -6.40
CA ASP A 404 13.58 -10.12 -6.45
C ASP A 404 15.10 -10.04 -6.26
N LEU A 405 15.71 -8.92 -6.70
CA LEU A 405 17.14 -8.64 -6.49
C LEU A 405 17.49 -8.42 -5.02
N ALA A 406 16.64 -7.69 -4.30
CA ALA A 406 16.79 -7.43 -2.87
C ALA A 406 16.59 -8.71 -2.04
N ALA A 407 15.63 -9.55 -2.42
CA ALA A 407 15.43 -10.86 -1.83
C ALA A 407 16.66 -11.76 -2.04
N MET A 408 17.30 -11.77 -3.21
CA MET A 408 18.49 -12.61 -3.44
C MET A 408 19.78 -12.10 -2.76
N ALA A 409 19.92 -10.78 -2.60
CA ALA A 409 21.05 -10.16 -1.91
C ALA A 409 21.02 -10.42 -0.39
N GLN A 410 19.85 -10.45 0.23
CA GLN A 410 19.68 -10.86 1.64
C GLN A 410 20.00 -12.34 1.88
N LEU A 411 20.07 -13.14 0.82
CA LEU A 411 20.33 -14.58 0.88
C LEU A 411 21.78 -14.97 0.52
N GLY A 412 22.62 -13.97 0.22
CA GLY A 412 24.06 -14.12 0.00
C GLY A 412 24.46 -14.52 -1.42
N ILE A 413 23.57 -14.36 -2.40
CA ILE A 413 23.87 -14.60 -3.82
C ILE A 413 24.27 -13.25 -4.45
N VAL A 414 25.51 -13.12 -4.88
CA VAL A 414 26.09 -11.86 -5.40
C VAL A 414 26.48 -12.02 -6.87
N PRO A 415 26.32 -10.99 -7.72
CA PRO A 415 26.76 -11.06 -9.11
C PRO A 415 28.28 -11.24 -9.23
N ASP A 416 28.74 -12.09 -10.14
CA ASP A 416 30.18 -12.25 -10.41
C ASP A 416 30.69 -11.05 -11.23
N PRO A 417 31.64 -10.27 -10.70
CA PRO A 417 32.14 -9.07 -11.38
C PRO A 417 33.03 -9.35 -12.61
N ASN A 418 33.38 -10.60 -12.92
CA ASN A 418 34.45 -10.91 -13.90
C ASN A 418 33.99 -11.48 -15.26
N VAL A 419 32.70 -11.57 -15.57
CA VAL A 419 32.25 -12.19 -16.83
C VAL A 419 32.35 -11.22 -18.02
N LYS A 420 33.16 -11.59 -19.02
CA LYS A 420 33.25 -10.93 -20.34
C LYS A 420 32.85 -11.93 -21.45
N GLY A 421 31.68 -11.75 -22.07
CA GLY A 421 31.21 -12.52 -23.23
C GLY A 421 29.68 -12.44 -23.45
N ASN A 422 29.21 -12.55 -24.70
CA ASN A 422 27.79 -12.39 -25.07
C ASN A 422 26.98 -13.69 -24.89
N ILE A 423 25.77 -13.56 -24.32
CA ILE A 423 24.87 -14.65 -23.87
C ILE A 423 23.77 -14.94 -24.92
N THR A 424 24.12 -15.27 -26.17
CA THR A 424 23.09 -15.40 -27.23
C THR A 424 22.81 -16.78 -27.80
N ASP A 425 23.49 -17.84 -27.37
CA ASP A 425 23.24 -19.17 -27.94
C ASP A 425 22.82 -20.19 -26.88
N MET A 426 21.51 -20.47 -26.74
CA MET A 426 21.10 -21.70 -26.06
C MET A 426 19.80 -22.35 -26.55
N HIS A 427 19.80 -23.68 -26.50
CA HIS A 427 19.04 -24.62 -27.34
C HIS A 427 17.61 -24.92 -26.84
N PRO A 428 16.59 -25.06 -27.72
CA PRO A 428 15.17 -25.14 -27.37
C PRO A 428 14.75 -26.34 -26.51
N GLN A 429 15.50 -27.45 -26.55
CA GLN A 429 15.15 -28.68 -25.82
C GLN A 429 15.41 -28.59 -24.30
N ASN A 430 16.14 -27.58 -23.84
CA ASN A 430 16.46 -27.40 -22.42
C ASN A 430 15.36 -26.67 -21.64
N ALA A 431 14.44 -25.96 -22.31
CA ALA A 431 13.29 -25.30 -21.68
C ALA A 431 12.27 -26.32 -21.13
N ALA A 432 12.10 -27.46 -21.80
CA ALA A 432 11.16 -28.50 -21.39
C ALA A 432 11.60 -29.25 -20.13
N TRP A 433 12.91 -29.40 -19.90
CA TRP A 433 13.45 -30.04 -18.70
C TRP A 433 13.38 -29.10 -17.48
N THR A 434 13.60 -27.80 -17.67
CA THR A 434 13.43 -26.77 -16.62
C THR A 434 11.98 -26.61 -16.20
N LEU A 435 11.03 -26.67 -17.16
CA LEU A 435 9.61 -26.67 -16.84
C LEU A 435 9.24 -27.88 -15.97
N LYS A 436 9.80 -29.06 -16.28
CA LYS A 436 9.59 -30.28 -15.48
C LYS A 436 10.17 -30.18 -14.06
N LEU A 437 11.31 -29.53 -13.88
CA LEU A 437 11.87 -29.24 -12.55
C LEU A 437 10.95 -28.28 -11.74
N TYR A 438 10.29 -27.33 -12.42
CA TYR A 438 9.28 -26.43 -11.84
C TYR A 438 7.98 -27.16 -11.49
N THR A 439 7.61 -28.19 -12.26
CA THR A 439 6.44 -29.05 -11.99
C THR A 439 6.71 -30.05 -10.87
N ASP A 440 7.92 -30.62 -10.79
CA ASP A 440 8.28 -31.66 -9.82
C ASP A 440 8.70 -31.10 -8.44
N LEU A 441 9.21 -29.85 -8.37
CA LEU A 441 9.47 -29.13 -7.10
C LEU A 441 8.27 -28.33 -6.60
N GLY A 442 7.27 -28.09 -7.46
CA GLY A 442 6.26 -27.06 -7.27
C GLY A 442 6.86 -25.64 -7.31
N PRO A 443 6.02 -24.60 -7.44
CA PRO A 443 6.47 -23.24 -7.19
C PRO A 443 7.05 -23.17 -5.76
N ALA A 444 8.08 -22.34 -5.54
CA ALA A 444 8.44 -21.92 -4.19
C ALA A 444 7.14 -21.55 -3.45
N PRO A 445 6.97 -21.96 -2.17
CA PRO A 445 5.75 -21.64 -1.43
C PRO A 445 5.50 -20.15 -1.61
N LYS A 446 4.36 -19.83 -2.22
CA LYS A 446 3.89 -18.45 -2.35
C LYS A 446 3.81 -17.95 -0.92
N LEU A 447 4.70 -17.03 -0.57
CA LEU A 447 4.46 -16.12 0.54
C LEU A 447 3.05 -15.58 0.33
N ALA A 448 2.18 -15.79 1.33
CA ALA A 448 0.85 -15.20 1.31
C ALA A 448 1.04 -13.70 1.07
N SER A 449 0.45 -13.26 -0.04
CA SER A 449 0.88 -12.17 -0.93
C SER A 449 1.27 -10.85 -0.29
#